data_AF-A0A3B1D859-F1
#
_entry.id   AF-A0A3B1D859-F1
#
_cell.length_a   1.000
_cell.length_b   1.000
_cell.length_c   1.000
_cell.angle_alpha   90.00
_cell.angle_beta   90.00
_cell.angle_gamma   90.00
#
_symmetry.space_group_name_H-M   'P 1'
#
loop_
_entity.id
_entity.type
_entity.pdbx_description
1 polymer ?
#
loop_
_entity_poly.entity_id
_entity_poly.type
_entity_poly.pdbx_seq_one_letter_code
_entity_poly.pdbx_strand_id
1 'polypeptide(L)'
;HDWAQYYDRITEMDTKVGQNLKELENAGLTEETIIFYYGDHGSGMPRSKRSPYNSWLQVPLVIYIPPKFRHLMPKDYKTNGKTNRLAGFVDFAPTLLSLAGIKPPKHMQGNAFMGKYEAKPQQYQFGFRGRMDERYDMVRSVRNKRYIYIRNFMPHKIYGQYLDYMFKTPTTRVWKKLYDEGKLKPPQTYFWETKPSEELYDLHHDPDEVRNLANSKEHQKIRDELNKALQKHILSIRDIGLLSEAETYVRSKNMTPYEMGQNPQLYDIENILKMALFASSGKPTGQTKLIKGLSNKDSAIRYWAAMGILMRGKPAVMASRKELHRALNDSSKSVRCIAAEALGKYGTPADVTASVNELIKLSDLNEQGLYVAMLALNSLDQLGNKTRPIRDQIAKLPQHNKSVNRRMRSYINRLVVHILSKLDAKQKSP
;
A
#
# COMPACT_ATOMS: atom_id res chain seq x y z
N HIS A 1 -20.14 1.50 19.87
CA HIS A 1 -19.76 2.92 20.02
C HIS A 1 -19.32 3.49 18.67
N ASP A 2 -18.20 3.02 18.09
CA ASP A 2 -17.63 3.59 16.85
C ASP A 2 -18.61 3.62 15.66
N TRP A 3 -19.38 2.55 15.42
CA TRP A 3 -20.40 2.53 14.36
C TRP A 3 -21.54 3.54 14.59
N ALA A 4 -22.03 3.68 15.82
CA ALA A 4 -23.09 4.64 16.13
C ALA A 4 -22.62 6.08 15.86
N GLN A 5 -21.42 6.44 16.34
CA GLN A 5 -20.82 7.74 16.06
C GLN A 5 -20.63 7.97 14.56
N TYR A 6 -20.23 6.94 13.81
CA TYR A 6 -20.09 7.03 12.35
C TYR A 6 -21.42 7.35 11.66
N TYR A 7 -22.52 6.70 12.05
CA TYR A 7 -23.86 7.01 11.54
C TYR A 7 -24.32 8.42 11.93
N ASP A 8 -24.08 8.85 13.17
CA ASP A 8 -24.41 10.22 13.61
C ASP A 8 -23.68 11.27 12.75
N ARG A 9 -22.41 11.04 12.44
CA ARG A 9 -21.63 11.92 11.55
C ARG A 9 -22.14 11.91 10.12
N ILE A 10 -22.65 10.78 9.62
CA ILE A 10 -23.31 10.71 8.31
C ILE A 10 -24.58 11.57 8.31
N THR A 11 -25.42 11.46 9.32
CA THR A 11 -26.65 12.27 9.43
C THR A 11 -26.33 13.77 9.49
N GLU A 12 -25.30 14.16 10.25
CA GLU A 12 -24.84 15.55 10.30
C GLU A 12 -24.33 16.04 8.93
N MET A 13 -23.58 15.18 8.22
CA MET A 13 -23.08 15.48 6.89
C MET A 13 -24.22 15.60 5.86
N ASP A 14 -25.21 14.71 5.89
CA ASP A 14 -26.39 14.74 5.01
C ASP A 14 -27.19 16.05 5.19
N THR A 15 -27.38 16.48 6.44
CA THR A 15 -28.00 17.78 6.75
C THR A 15 -27.25 18.94 6.10
N LYS A 16 -25.91 18.93 6.15
CA LYS A 16 -25.07 19.97 5.50
C LYS A 16 -25.16 19.91 3.98
N VAL A 17 -25.24 18.72 3.40
CA VAL A 17 -25.48 18.56 1.95
C VAL A 17 -26.82 19.19 1.57
N GLY A 18 -27.89 18.92 2.33
CA GLY A 18 -29.20 19.54 2.10
C GLY A 18 -29.15 21.08 2.16
N GLN A 19 -28.41 21.64 3.12
CA GLN A 19 -28.20 23.10 3.24
C GLN A 19 -27.49 23.67 2.02
N ASN A 20 -26.40 23.05 1.56
CA ASN A 20 -25.65 23.50 0.38
C ASN A 20 -26.50 23.41 -0.90
N LEU A 21 -27.30 22.35 -1.05
CA LEU A 21 -28.23 22.21 -2.17
C LEU A 21 -29.31 23.30 -2.15
N LYS A 22 -29.80 23.67 -0.96
CA LYS A 22 -30.77 24.75 -0.81
C LYS A 22 -30.17 26.11 -1.13
N GLU A 23 -28.92 26.35 -0.77
CA GLU A 23 -28.19 27.57 -1.13
C GLU A 23 -28.05 27.69 -2.66
N LEU A 24 -27.69 26.60 -3.34
CA LEU A 24 -27.60 26.54 -4.80
C LEU A 24 -28.94 26.85 -5.47
N GLU A 25 -30.04 26.32 -4.93
CA GLU A 25 -31.41 26.59 -5.40
C GLU A 25 -31.81 28.05 -5.20
N ASN A 26 -31.57 28.60 -4.00
CA ASN A 26 -31.89 29.99 -3.68
C ASN A 26 -31.09 30.98 -4.54
N ALA A 27 -29.89 30.61 -4.98
CA ALA A 27 -29.08 31.39 -5.92
C ALA A 27 -29.54 31.27 -7.39
N GLY A 28 -30.54 30.43 -7.69
CA GLY A 28 -31.02 30.18 -9.05
C GLY A 28 -30.04 29.38 -9.93
N LEU A 29 -29.10 28.65 -9.33
CA LEU A 29 -27.99 27.98 -10.04
C LEU A 29 -28.21 26.48 -10.26
N THR A 30 -29.34 25.91 -9.82
CA THR A 30 -29.63 24.46 -9.92
C THR A 30 -29.55 23.95 -11.36
N GLU A 31 -30.18 24.63 -12.31
CA GLU A 31 -30.19 24.23 -13.72
C GLU A 31 -28.83 24.46 -14.43
N GLU A 32 -27.94 25.24 -13.80
CA GLU A 32 -26.61 25.59 -14.30
C GLU A 32 -25.49 24.73 -13.67
N THR A 33 -25.83 23.75 -12.84
CA THR A 33 -24.84 23.00 -12.05
C THR A 33 -25.00 21.48 -12.18
N ILE A 34 -23.93 20.80 -12.63
CA ILE A 34 -23.81 19.34 -12.49
C ILE A 34 -23.23 19.05 -11.09
N ILE A 35 -23.88 18.18 -10.32
CA ILE A 35 -23.51 17.91 -8.93
C ILE A 35 -22.92 16.51 -8.82
N PHE A 36 -21.71 16.41 -8.26
CA PHE A 36 -21.05 15.16 -7.93
C PHE A 36 -21.00 15.01 -6.41
N TYR A 37 -21.51 13.91 -5.89
CA TYR A 37 -21.42 13.54 -4.49
C TYR A 37 -20.68 12.20 -4.34
N TYR A 38 -19.60 12.20 -3.57
CA TYR A 38 -18.76 11.01 -3.37
C TYR A 38 -17.94 11.12 -2.07
N GLY A 39 -17.46 9.97 -1.57
CA GLY A 39 -16.44 9.91 -0.52
C GLY A 39 -15.04 9.74 -1.12
N ASP A 40 -13.98 10.18 -0.43
CA ASP A 40 -12.59 10.03 -0.89
C ASP A 40 -12.04 8.61 -0.67
N HIS A 41 -12.63 7.88 0.27
CA HIS A 41 -12.29 6.49 0.58
C HIS A 41 -13.37 5.86 1.50
N GLY A 42 -13.29 4.55 1.72
CA GLY A 42 -14.18 3.82 2.64
C GLY A 42 -14.04 4.23 4.12
N SER A 43 -14.78 3.53 4.99
CA SER A 43 -14.92 3.94 6.40
C SER A 43 -13.60 3.97 7.17
N GLY A 44 -13.56 4.74 8.27
CA GLY A 44 -12.45 4.75 9.23
C GLY A 44 -12.31 3.47 10.07
N MET A 45 -13.17 2.47 9.85
CA MET A 45 -13.18 1.23 10.63
C MET A 45 -11.98 0.33 10.29
N PRO A 46 -11.57 -0.55 11.23
CA PRO A 46 -10.53 -1.54 10.97
C PRO A 46 -10.83 -2.39 9.74
N ARG A 47 -9.81 -2.77 8.97
CA ARG A 47 -9.91 -3.47 7.67
C ARG A 47 -10.59 -2.67 6.53
N SER A 48 -11.21 -1.53 6.80
CA SER A 48 -11.55 -0.54 5.77
C SER A 48 -10.34 0.34 5.51
N LYS A 49 -10.15 1.42 6.28
CA LYS A 49 -9.11 2.41 6.03
C LYS A 49 -7.72 1.84 5.79
N ARG A 50 -7.12 2.20 4.64
CA ARG A 50 -5.79 1.74 4.18
C ARG A 50 -5.74 0.25 3.82
N SER A 51 -6.81 -0.29 3.24
CA SER A 51 -6.84 -1.68 2.77
C SER A 51 -7.07 -1.74 1.26
N PRO A 52 -6.52 -2.74 0.54
CA PRO A 52 -6.69 -2.88 -0.90
C PRO A 52 -8.05 -3.50 -1.32
N TYR A 53 -9.01 -3.56 -0.39
CA TYR A 53 -10.30 -4.24 -0.49
C TYR A 53 -11.42 -3.28 -0.89
N ASN A 54 -12.56 -3.81 -1.34
CA ASN A 54 -13.73 -3.00 -1.69
C ASN A 54 -14.26 -2.18 -0.50
N SER A 55 -14.12 -2.67 0.74
CA SER A 55 -14.48 -1.91 1.96
C SER A 55 -13.74 -0.57 2.11
N TRP A 56 -12.61 -0.39 1.39
CA TRP A 56 -11.87 0.86 1.27
C TRP A 56 -12.03 1.55 -0.09
N LEU A 57 -11.97 0.77 -1.17
CA LEU A 57 -11.88 1.29 -2.54
C LEU A 57 -13.23 1.63 -3.15
N GLN A 58 -14.31 0.96 -2.72
CA GLN A 58 -15.65 1.23 -3.21
C GLN A 58 -16.29 2.35 -2.38
N VAL A 59 -16.45 3.51 -2.99
CA VAL A 59 -17.09 4.69 -2.40
C VAL A 59 -18.45 4.96 -3.05
N PRO A 60 -19.36 5.68 -2.38
CA PRO A 60 -20.53 6.21 -3.06
C PRO A 60 -20.11 7.18 -4.17
N LEU A 61 -20.83 7.16 -5.29
CA LEU A 61 -20.77 8.17 -6.33
C LEU A 61 -22.19 8.41 -6.84
N VAL A 62 -22.71 9.61 -6.61
CA VAL A 62 -23.99 10.08 -7.14
C VAL A 62 -23.71 11.29 -8.01
N ILE A 63 -24.25 11.29 -9.23
CA ILE A 63 -24.10 12.39 -10.16
C ILE A 63 -25.49 12.86 -10.57
N TYR A 64 -25.82 14.09 -10.23
CA TYR A 64 -27.01 14.78 -10.70
C TYR A 64 -26.64 15.66 -11.89
N ILE A 65 -27.37 15.47 -13.00
CA ILE A 65 -27.20 16.22 -14.25
C ILE A 65 -28.53 16.91 -14.53
N PRO A 66 -28.62 18.25 -14.45
CA PRO A 66 -29.86 18.95 -14.69
C PRO A 66 -30.29 18.82 -16.16
N PRO A 67 -31.60 18.98 -16.48
CA PRO A 67 -32.13 18.95 -17.83
C PRO A 67 -31.26 19.64 -18.88
N LYS A 68 -30.75 20.85 -18.58
CA LYS A 68 -29.88 21.64 -19.46
C LYS A 68 -28.65 20.88 -19.96
N PHE A 69 -28.00 20.09 -19.10
CA PHE A 69 -26.76 19.37 -19.42
C PHE A 69 -26.95 17.89 -19.76
N ARG A 70 -28.20 17.42 -19.92
CA ARG A 70 -28.47 16.01 -20.23
C ARG A 70 -27.80 15.53 -21.53
N HIS A 71 -27.56 16.39 -22.49
CA HIS A 71 -26.79 16.06 -23.70
C HIS A 71 -25.33 15.65 -23.43
N LEU A 72 -24.79 15.93 -22.24
CA LEU A 72 -23.45 15.52 -21.78
C LEU A 72 -23.45 14.25 -20.93
N MET A 73 -24.62 13.64 -20.69
CA MET A 73 -24.74 12.45 -19.85
C MET A 73 -23.94 11.27 -20.44
N PRO A 74 -23.40 10.36 -19.61
CA PRO A 74 -22.81 9.14 -20.12
C PRO A 74 -23.87 8.28 -20.83
N LYS A 75 -23.48 7.52 -21.86
CA LYS A 75 -24.44 6.73 -22.65
C LYS A 75 -25.24 5.69 -21.86
N ASP A 76 -24.72 5.25 -20.72
CA ASP A 76 -25.36 4.30 -19.81
C ASP A 76 -26.07 5.00 -18.63
N TYR A 77 -26.21 6.33 -18.66
CA TYR A 77 -26.98 7.08 -17.69
C TYR A 77 -28.45 6.65 -17.69
N LYS A 78 -29.02 6.54 -16.50
CA LYS A 78 -30.44 6.32 -16.28
C LYS A 78 -30.89 7.25 -15.16
N THR A 79 -31.86 8.12 -15.45
CA THR A 79 -32.50 8.96 -14.42
C THR A 79 -33.06 8.08 -13.32
N ASN A 80 -32.80 8.41 -12.06
CA ASN A 80 -33.16 7.60 -10.89
C ASN A 80 -32.67 6.13 -10.98
N GLY A 81 -31.64 5.88 -11.78
CA GLY A 81 -31.09 4.56 -12.03
C GLY A 81 -29.71 4.35 -11.41
N LYS A 82 -29.15 3.18 -11.71
CA LYS A 82 -27.80 2.77 -11.29
C LYS A 82 -27.03 2.33 -12.52
N THR A 83 -25.72 2.51 -12.49
CA THR A 83 -24.81 1.94 -13.50
C THR A 83 -23.83 0.96 -12.85
N ASN A 84 -23.48 -0.09 -13.59
CA ASN A 84 -22.40 -1.01 -13.26
C ASN A 84 -21.08 -0.64 -13.96
N ARG A 85 -20.98 0.59 -14.49
CA ARG A 85 -19.74 1.15 -15.02
C ARG A 85 -18.70 1.23 -13.91
N LEU A 86 -17.49 0.81 -14.23
CA LEU A 86 -16.36 0.99 -13.35
C LEU A 86 -15.78 2.40 -13.55
N ALA A 87 -15.82 3.21 -12.50
CA ALA A 87 -15.25 4.57 -12.48
C ALA A 87 -14.34 4.72 -11.25
N GLY A 88 -13.24 5.45 -11.40
CA GLY A 88 -12.31 5.78 -10.32
C GLY A 88 -11.96 7.27 -10.31
N PHE A 89 -11.35 7.78 -9.24
CA PHE A 89 -11.05 9.22 -9.15
C PHE A 89 -10.08 9.72 -10.21
N VAL A 90 -9.21 8.85 -10.73
CA VAL A 90 -8.33 9.19 -11.86
C VAL A 90 -9.12 9.61 -13.11
N ASP A 91 -10.38 9.17 -13.22
CA ASP A 91 -11.29 9.48 -14.32
C ASP A 91 -11.96 10.86 -14.15
N PHE A 92 -11.90 11.49 -12.97
CA PHE A 92 -12.64 12.73 -12.71
C PHE A 92 -12.03 13.93 -13.45
N ALA A 93 -10.71 14.10 -13.39
CA ALA A 93 -10.03 15.16 -14.11
C ALA A 93 -10.29 15.13 -15.64
N PRO A 94 -10.10 14.00 -16.35
CA PRO A 94 -10.43 13.94 -17.77
C PRO A 94 -11.95 14.09 -18.02
N THR A 95 -12.80 13.63 -17.11
CA THR A 95 -14.26 13.85 -17.20
C THR A 95 -14.63 15.33 -17.12
N LEU A 96 -14.04 16.09 -16.20
CA LEU A 96 -14.27 17.53 -16.07
C LEU A 96 -13.82 18.31 -17.32
N LEU A 97 -12.66 17.97 -17.88
CA LEU A 97 -12.22 18.54 -19.15
C LEU A 97 -13.20 18.23 -20.28
N SER A 98 -13.66 16.99 -20.35
CA SER A 98 -14.63 16.53 -21.35
C SER A 98 -15.98 17.25 -21.23
N LEU A 99 -16.45 17.50 -20.01
CA LEU A 99 -17.64 18.31 -19.72
C LEU A 99 -17.47 19.76 -20.18
N ALA A 100 -16.29 20.34 -19.98
CA ALA A 100 -15.93 21.68 -20.46
C ALA A 100 -15.67 21.75 -21.98
N GLY A 101 -15.83 20.65 -22.72
CA GLY A 101 -15.54 20.59 -24.16
C GLY A 101 -14.05 20.62 -24.51
N ILE A 102 -13.17 20.43 -23.52
CA ILE A 102 -11.71 20.38 -23.66
C ILE A 102 -11.28 18.92 -23.80
N LYS A 103 -10.46 18.63 -24.83
CA LYS A 103 -9.97 17.26 -25.05
C LYS A 103 -9.00 16.86 -23.94
N PRO A 104 -9.26 15.76 -23.20
CA PRO A 104 -8.33 15.32 -22.17
C PRO A 104 -6.94 15.00 -22.73
N PRO A 105 -5.84 15.47 -22.09
CA PRO A 105 -4.48 15.15 -22.50
C PRO A 105 -4.18 13.65 -22.44
N LYS A 106 -3.39 13.14 -23.40
CA LYS A 106 -3.04 11.71 -23.50
C LYS A 106 -2.25 11.16 -22.30
N HIS A 107 -1.60 12.02 -21.51
CA HIS A 107 -0.79 11.60 -20.35
C HIS A 107 -1.62 11.39 -19.08
N MET A 108 -2.90 11.80 -19.06
CA MET A 108 -3.78 11.51 -17.93
C MET A 108 -4.04 10.00 -17.85
N GLN A 109 -4.01 9.46 -16.63
CA GLN A 109 -4.16 8.02 -16.40
C GLN A 109 -5.60 7.53 -16.49
N GLY A 110 -6.57 8.39 -16.17
CA GLY A 110 -7.99 8.06 -16.24
C GLY A 110 -8.62 8.41 -17.59
N ASN A 111 -9.92 8.12 -17.69
CA ASN A 111 -10.69 8.24 -18.91
C ASN A 111 -11.97 9.03 -18.63
N ALA A 112 -12.31 9.99 -19.50
CA ALA A 112 -13.56 10.70 -19.37
C ALA A 112 -14.74 9.73 -19.49
N PHE A 113 -15.60 9.62 -18.50
CA PHE A 113 -16.76 8.73 -18.58
C PHE A 113 -18.04 9.45 -19.03
N MET A 114 -18.02 10.79 -19.17
CA MET A 114 -19.12 11.60 -19.68
C MET A 114 -18.60 12.87 -20.39
N GLY A 115 -19.47 13.64 -21.03
CA GLY A 115 -19.13 14.85 -21.80
C GLY A 115 -18.69 14.58 -23.24
N LYS A 116 -18.16 15.61 -23.91
CA LYS A 116 -17.87 15.61 -25.36
C LYS A 116 -16.89 14.53 -25.82
N TYR A 117 -15.95 14.16 -24.96
CA TYR A 117 -14.91 13.16 -25.24
C TYR A 117 -15.08 11.89 -24.38
N GLU A 118 -16.33 11.49 -24.10
CA GLU A 118 -16.62 10.23 -23.41
C GLU A 118 -15.85 9.04 -24.04
N ALA A 119 -15.08 8.37 -23.20
CA ALA A 119 -14.38 7.14 -23.53
C ALA A 119 -15.27 5.91 -23.34
N LYS A 120 -14.88 4.80 -23.99
CA LYS A 120 -15.52 3.50 -23.77
C LYS A 120 -15.40 3.10 -22.29
N PRO A 121 -16.43 2.45 -21.71
CA PRO A 121 -16.36 1.93 -20.34
C PRO A 121 -15.13 1.05 -20.13
N GLN A 122 -14.39 1.32 -19.05
CA GLN A 122 -13.19 0.56 -18.73
C GLN A 122 -13.56 -0.85 -18.23
N GLN A 123 -12.78 -1.85 -18.66
CA GLN A 123 -12.97 -3.24 -18.24
C GLN A 123 -12.48 -3.50 -16.81
N TYR A 124 -11.50 -2.69 -16.37
CA TYR A 124 -10.80 -2.87 -15.10
C TYR A 124 -10.68 -1.54 -14.36
N GLN A 125 -10.66 -1.63 -13.03
CA GLN A 125 -10.24 -0.54 -12.15
C GLN A 125 -9.07 -1.02 -11.30
N PHE A 126 -8.15 -0.10 -11.01
CA PHE A 126 -6.89 -0.41 -10.34
C PHE A 126 -6.82 0.31 -9.00
N GLY A 127 -6.28 -0.36 -8.00
CA GLY A 127 -6.05 0.18 -6.68
C GLY A 127 -4.65 -0.15 -6.18
N PHE A 128 -4.20 0.56 -5.16
CA PHE A 128 -2.94 0.23 -4.51
C PHE A 128 -2.94 0.62 -3.03
N ARG A 129 -2.04 -0.04 -2.30
CA ARG A 129 -1.59 0.38 -0.97
C ARG A 129 -0.08 0.43 -0.96
N GLY A 130 0.47 1.59 -0.60
CA GLY A 130 1.89 1.79 -0.34
C GLY A 130 2.19 1.89 1.15
N ARG A 131 3.17 2.73 1.50
CA ARG A 131 3.46 3.08 2.89
C ARG A 131 2.23 3.69 3.58
N MET A 132 1.94 3.22 4.79
CA MET A 132 0.91 3.75 5.69
C MET A 132 1.61 4.44 6.84
N ASP A 133 1.64 5.77 6.85
CA ASP A 133 2.41 6.54 7.84
C ASP A 133 3.86 6.02 7.98
N GLU A 134 4.23 5.47 9.14
CA GLU A 134 5.55 4.89 9.42
C GLU A 134 5.76 3.43 8.98
N ARG A 135 4.76 2.76 8.36
CA ARG A 135 4.83 1.33 8.01
C ARG A 135 4.82 1.08 6.50
N TYR A 136 5.84 0.38 6.03
CA TYR A 136 5.96 -0.03 4.63
C TYR A 136 5.09 -1.24 4.31
N ASP A 137 4.43 -1.18 3.16
CA ASP A 137 3.83 -2.30 2.44
C ASP A 137 3.81 -1.97 0.94
N MET A 138 3.60 -2.98 0.10
CA MET A 138 3.39 -2.79 -1.34
C MET A 138 2.34 -3.77 -1.83
N VAL A 139 1.15 -3.25 -2.09
CA VAL A 139 0.02 -4.01 -2.59
C VAL A 139 -0.56 -3.32 -3.82
N ARG A 140 -0.96 -4.13 -4.79
CA ARG A 140 -1.64 -3.69 -6.02
C ARG A 140 -2.89 -4.52 -6.20
N SER A 141 -3.99 -3.89 -6.58
CA SER A 141 -5.24 -4.58 -6.87
C SER A 141 -5.77 -4.18 -8.25
N VAL A 142 -6.48 -5.12 -8.85
CA VAL A 142 -7.29 -4.88 -10.04
C VAL A 142 -8.63 -5.57 -9.85
N ARG A 143 -9.70 -4.91 -10.23
CA ARG A 143 -11.02 -5.53 -10.29
C ARG A 143 -11.65 -5.39 -11.66
N ASN A 144 -12.45 -6.36 -12.02
CA ASN A 144 -13.49 -6.17 -13.04
C ASN A 144 -14.84 -5.97 -12.33
N LYS A 145 -15.95 -6.18 -13.03
CA LYS A 145 -17.29 -6.01 -12.47
C LYS A 145 -17.59 -6.97 -11.30
N ARG A 146 -17.03 -8.18 -11.29
CA ARG A 146 -17.34 -9.24 -10.32
C ARG A 146 -16.17 -9.62 -9.40
N TYR A 147 -14.96 -9.72 -9.94
CA TYR A 147 -13.81 -10.22 -9.21
C TYR A 147 -12.83 -9.09 -8.88
N ILE A 148 -12.19 -9.19 -7.73
CA ILE A 148 -11.02 -8.41 -7.36
C ILE A 148 -9.83 -9.35 -7.14
N TYR A 149 -8.70 -8.99 -7.73
CA TYR A 149 -7.43 -9.67 -7.58
C TYR A 149 -6.44 -8.73 -6.92
N ILE A 150 -5.68 -9.26 -5.95
CA ILE A 150 -4.73 -8.50 -5.14
C ILE A 150 -3.38 -9.21 -5.18
N ARG A 151 -2.32 -8.45 -5.49
CA ARG A 151 -0.93 -8.88 -5.46
C ARG A 151 -0.23 -8.24 -4.25
N ASN A 152 0.18 -9.09 -3.31
CA ASN A 152 1.01 -8.69 -2.18
C ASN A 152 2.48 -8.88 -2.53
N PHE A 153 3.24 -7.79 -2.66
CA PHE A 153 4.68 -7.87 -2.87
C PHE A 153 5.44 -8.11 -1.56
N MET A 154 4.79 -7.92 -0.41
CA MET A 154 5.35 -8.16 0.93
C MET A 154 4.53 -9.17 1.74
N PRO A 155 4.40 -10.44 1.31
CA PRO A 155 3.54 -11.45 1.97
C PRO A 155 4.04 -11.84 3.38
N HIS A 156 5.34 -11.72 3.65
CA HIS A 156 5.93 -11.96 4.97
C HIS A 156 5.47 -10.96 6.05
N LYS A 157 4.81 -9.85 5.67
CA LYS A 157 4.21 -8.89 6.58
C LYS A 157 2.75 -9.23 6.83
N ILE A 158 2.29 -9.02 8.06
CA ILE A 158 0.88 -9.16 8.41
C ILE A 158 -0.02 -8.15 7.67
N TYR A 159 -1.31 -8.44 7.55
CA TYR A 159 -2.29 -7.55 6.91
C TYR A 159 -2.40 -6.19 7.62
N GLY A 160 -2.60 -6.23 8.94
CA GLY A 160 -2.77 -5.08 9.83
C GLY A 160 -1.53 -4.82 10.69
N GLN A 161 -0.51 -4.19 10.10
CA GLN A 161 0.66 -3.74 10.87
C GLN A 161 0.25 -2.72 11.94
N TYR A 162 0.97 -2.67 13.07
CA TYR A 162 0.73 -1.66 14.10
C TYR A 162 0.98 -0.26 13.55
N LEU A 163 -0.04 0.59 13.66
CA LEU A 163 -0.06 2.00 13.28
C LEU A 163 -0.70 2.78 14.43
N ASP A 164 0.00 3.79 14.95
CA ASP A 164 -0.49 4.59 16.10
C ASP A 164 -1.92 5.08 15.89
N TYR A 165 -2.19 5.66 14.71
CA TYR A 165 -3.51 6.21 14.37
C TYR A 165 -4.61 5.13 14.38
N MET A 166 -4.35 3.94 13.84
CA MET A 166 -5.33 2.84 13.78
C MET A 166 -5.71 2.35 15.19
N PHE A 167 -4.77 2.39 16.13
CA PHE A 167 -4.96 1.95 17.51
C PHE A 167 -5.62 3.01 18.41
N LYS A 168 -5.90 4.22 17.89
CA LYS A 168 -6.76 5.20 18.57
C LYS A 168 -8.23 4.77 18.58
N THR A 169 -8.66 4.03 17.56
CA THR A 169 -10.02 3.50 17.43
C THR A 169 -10.28 2.41 18.49
N PRO A 170 -11.27 2.57 19.38
CA PRO A 170 -11.62 1.57 20.40
C PRO A 170 -11.85 0.17 19.83
N THR A 171 -12.57 0.05 18.70
CA THR A 171 -12.82 -1.24 18.06
C THR A 171 -11.53 -1.97 17.65
N THR A 172 -10.50 -1.27 17.14
CA THR A 172 -9.19 -1.89 16.83
C THR A 172 -8.58 -2.53 18.07
N ARG A 173 -8.60 -1.81 19.20
CA ARG A 173 -7.98 -2.27 20.46
C ARG A 173 -8.68 -3.50 21.01
N VAL A 174 -10.02 -3.50 21.00
CA VAL A 174 -10.82 -4.67 21.41
C VAL A 174 -10.57 -5.85 20.48
N TRP A 175 -10.58 -5.63 19.17
CA TRP A 175 -10.33 -6.69 18.18
C TRP A 175 -8.94 -7.31 18.36
N LYS A 176 -7.90 -6.48 18.56
CA LYS A 176 -6.54 -6.96 18.82
C LYS A 176 -6.44 -7.73 20.14
N LYS A 177 -7.06 -7.23 21.22
CA LYS A 177 -7.10 -7.92 22.52
C LYS A 177 -7.72 -9.31 22.40
N LEU A 178 -8.87 -9.44 21.73
CA LEU A 178 -9.53 -10.73 21.53
C LEU A 178 -8.68 -11.70 20.69
N TYR A 179 -7.95 -11.20 19.70
CA TYR A 179 -6.98 -12.00 18.94
C TYR A 179 -5.86 -12.51 19.84
N ASP A 180 -5.25 -11.63 20.66
CA ASP A 180 -4.16 -11.99 21.57
C ASP A 180 -4.59 -12.97 22.67
N GLU A 181 -5.85 -12.92 23.09
CA GLU A 181 -6.47 -13.87 24.02
C GLU A 181 -6.90 -15.19 23.37
N GLY A 182 -6.71 -15.38 22.06
CA GLY A 182 -7.09 -16.59 21.33
C GLY A 182 -8.61 -16.79 21.20
N LYS A 183 -9.41 -15.74 21.37
CA LYS A 183 -10.88 -15.80 21.38
C LYS A 183 -11.52 -15.69 19.99
N LEU A 184 -10.73 -15.41 18.95
CA LEU A 184 -11.22 -15.24 17.58
C LEU A 184 -10.98 -16.50 16.75
N LYS A 185 -11.83 -16.69 15.73
CA LYS A 185 -11.67 -17.74 14.71
C LYS A 185 -11.60 -17.12 13.33
N PRO A 186 -11.01 -17.80 12.33
CA PRO A 186 -11.12 -17.37 10.94
C PRO A 186 -12.58 -17.10 10.54
N PRO A 187 -12.86 -16.03 9.77
CA PRO A 187 -11.89 -15.11 9.15
C PRO A 187 -11.45 -13.93 10.02
N GLN A 188 -11.91 -13.81 11.26
CA GLN A 188 -11.66 -12.66 12.14
C GLN A 188 -10.20 -12.55 12.58
N THR A 189 -9.41 -13.62 12.46
CA THR A 189 -7.99 -13.65 12.81
C THR A 189 -7.11 -13.10 11.68
N TYR A 190 -7.54 -13.21 10.42
CA TYR A 190 -6.70 -12.96 9.24
C TYR A 190 -6.02 -11.59 9.27
N PHE A 191 -6.69 -10.53 9.74
CA PHE A 191 -6.10 -9.18 9.79
C PHE A 191 -4.80 -9.11 10.60
N TRP A 192 -4.61 -10.01 11.56
CA TRP A 192 -3.43 -10.07 12.43
C TRP A 192 -2.40 -11.12 12.00
N GLU A 193 -2.65 -11.80 10.88
CA GLU A 193 -1.81 -12.86 10.31
C GLU A 193 -1.07 -12.36 9.07
N THR A 194 -0.07 -13.14 8.63
CA THR A 194 0.61 -12.93 7.34
C THR A 194 -0.32 -13.15 6.16
N LYS A 195 -0.02 -12.50 5.05
CA LYS A 195 -0.86 -12.54 3.84
C LYS A 195 -0.23 -13.39 2.73
N PRO A 196 -1.03 -14.05 1.88
CA PRO A 196 -0.50 -14.78 0.74
C PRO A 196 -0.02 -13.80 -0.34
N SER A 197 0.81 -14.27 -1.27
CA SER A 197 1.29 -13.45 -2.38
C SER A 197 0.19 -13.02 -3.34
N GLU A 198 -0.88 -13.82 -3.44
CA GLU A 198 -2.04 -13.61 -4.32
C GLU A 198 -3.33 -13.80 -3.55
N GLU A 199 -4.27 -12.89 -3.78
CA GLU A 199 -5.64 -13.02 -3.34
C GLU A 199 -6.58 -12.81 -4.53
N LEU A 200 -7.66 -13.59 -4.60
CA LEU A 200 -8.73 -13.45 -5.57
C LEU A 200 -10.06 -13.62 -4.85
N TYR A 201 -10.98 -12.68 -5.01
CA TYR A 201 -12.30 -12.71 -4.38
C TYR A 201 -13.39 -12.53 -5.42
N ASP A 202 -14.48 -13.28 -5.24
CA ASP A 202 -15.72 -13.13 -5.99
C ASP A 202 -16.68 -12.23 -5.21
N LEU A 203 -16.77 -10.95 -5.60
CA LEU A 203 -17.52 -9.94 -4.86
C LEU A 203 -19.04 -10.19 -4.85
N HIS A 204 -19.55 -11.11 -5.69
CA HIS A 204 -20.97 -11.48 -5.68
C HIS A 204 -21.29 -12.49 -4.56
N HIS A 205 -20.38 -13.44 -4.31
CA HIS A 205 -20.60 -14.51 -3.31
C HIS A 205 -19.82 -14.30 -2.02
N ASP A 206 -18.82 -13.41 -2.04
CA ASP A 206 -17.94 -13.07 -0.92
C ASP A 206 -17.70 -11.54 -0.89
N PRO A 207 -18.73 -10.74 -0.56
CA PRO A 207 -18.62 -9.28 -0.53
C PRO A 207 -17.66 -8.77 0.57
N ASP A 208 -17.39 -9.59 1.59
CA ASP A 208 -16.47 -9.28 2.70
C ASP A 208 -15.00 -9.61 2.38
N GLU A 209 -14.75 -10.24 1.22
CA GLU A 209 -13.41 -10.60 0.72
C GLU A 209 -12.62 -11.43 1.74
N VAL A 210 -13.23 -12.51 2.24
CA VAL A 210 -12.64 -13.41 3.26
C VAL A 210 -12.38 -14.81 2.75
N ARG A 211 -12.85 -15.18 1.56
CA ARG A 211 -12.64 -16.50 0.92
C ARG A 211 -11.72 -16.36 -0.28
N ASN A 212 -10.41 -16.51 -0.05
CA ASN A 212 -9.43 -16.38 -1.11
C ASN A 212 -9.47 -17.56 -2.12
N LEU A 213 -9.79 -17.25 -3.37
CA LEU A 213 -9.92 -18.19 -4.49
C LEU A 213 -8.64 -18.33 -5.34
N ALA A 214 -7.53 -17.67 -4.97
CA ALA A 214 -6.32 -17.64 -5.81
C ALA A 214 -5.74 -19.05 -6.09
N ASN A 215 -5.94 -20.01 -5.18
CA ASN A 215 -5.49 -21.40 -5.34
C ASN A 215 -6.59 -22.34 -5.86
N SER A 216 -7.80 -21.84 -6.14
CA SER A 216 -8.89 -22.66 -6.68
C SER A 216 -8.60 -23.05 -8.13
N LYS A 217 -8.69 -24.35 -8.45
CA LYS A 217 -8.47 -24.87 -9.81
C LYS A 217 -9.44 -24.25 -10.81
N GLU A 218 -10.70 -24.04 -10.41
CA GLU A 218 -11.77 -23.48 -11.24
C GLU A 218 -11.54 -22.00 -11.59
N HIS A 219 -10.85 -21.25 -10.72
CA HIS A 219 -10.69 -19.81 -10.85
C HIS A 219 -9.35 -19.40 -11.49
N GLN A 220 -8.53 -20.35 -11.95
CA GLN A 220 -7.21 -20.02 -12.51
C GLN A 220 -7.28 -19.13 -13.75
N LYS A 221 -8.28 -19.33 -14.62
CA LYS A 221 -8.46 -18.50 -15.82
C LYS A 221 -8.68 -17.02 -15.47
N ILE A 222 -9.59 -16.74 -14.52
CA ILE A 222 -9.89 -15.36 -14.11
C ILE A 222 -8.75 -14.76 -13.28
N ARG A 223 -8.08 -15.56 -12.44
CA ARG A 223 -6.86 -15.13 -11.74
C ARG A 223 -5.79 -14.66 -12.73
N ASP A 224 -5.52 -15.46 -13.76
CA ASP A 224 -4.49 -15.16 -14.76
C ASP A 224 -4.85 -13.94 -15.63
N GLU A 225 -6.12 -13.79 -15.99
CA GLU A 225 -6.62 -12.60 -16.68
C GLU A 225 -6.31 -11.33 -15.86
N LEU A 226 -6.75 -11.30 -14.61
CA LEU A 226 -6.58 -10.14 -13.74
C LEU A 226 -5.10 -9.89 -13.40
N ASN A 227 -4.33 -10.93 -13.13
CA ASN A 227 -2.89 -10.81 -12.91
C ASN A 227 -2.17 -10.19 -14.13
N LYS A 228 -2.53 -10.59 -15.36
CA LYS A 228 -2.00 -9.97 -16.59
C LYS A 228 -2.42 -8.52 -16.75
N ALA A 229 -3.69 -8.19 -16.48
CA ALA A 229 -4.19 -6.82 -16.51
C ALA A 229 -3.45 -5.92 -15.51
N LEU A 230 -3.22 -6.40 -14.29
CA LEU A 230 -2.47 -5.69 -13.26
C LEU A 230 -1.02 -5.43 -13.67
N GLN A 231 -0.31 -6.45 -14.16
CA GLN A 231 1.08 -6.30 -14.61
C GLN A 231 1.19 -5.33 -15.79
N LYS A 232 0.28 -5.40 -16.76
CA LYS A 232 0.21 -4.45 -17.87
C LYS A 232 0.01 -3.02 -17.36
N HIS A 233 -0.86 -2.83 -16.37
CA HIS A 233 -1.09 -1.51 -15.77
C HIS A 233 0.16 -0.98 -15.08
N ILE A 234 0.78 -1.77 -14.19
CA ILE A 234 2.04 -1.43 -13.48
C ILE A 234 3.12 -0.94 -14.47
N LEU A 235 3.30 -1.67 -15.58
CA LEU A 235 4.25 -1.30 -16.64
C LEU A 235 3.84 -0.01 -17.35
N SER A 236 2.55 0.13 -17.71
CA SER A 236 2.05 1.30 -18.45
C SER A 236 2.17 2.60 -17.68
N ILE A 237 1.93 2.58 -16.35
CA ILE A 237 2.05 3.78 -15.50
C ILE A 237 3.46 4.01 -15.02
N ARG A 238 4.40 3.11 -15.37
CA ARG A 238 5.79 3.10 -14.89
C ARG A 238 5.85 3.23 -13.36
N ASP A 239 5.11 2.37 -12.68
CA ASP A 239 4.88 2.40 -11.23
C ASP A 239 6.19 2.42 -10.43
N ILE A 240 6.56 3.58 -9.90
CA ILE A 240 7.79 3.77 -9.12
C ILE A 240 7.76 3.11 -7.74
N GLY A 241 6.62 2.54 -7.31
CA GLY A 241 6.51 1.84 -6.03
C GLY A 241 7.31 0.54 -5.95
N LEU A 242 7.88 0.06 -7.06
CA LEU A 242 8.85 -1.04 -7.08
C LEU A 242 10.25 -0.62 -6.59
N LEU A 243 10.50 0.69 -6.43
CA LEU A 243 11.68 1.22 -5.77
C LEU A 243 11.38 1.44 -4.29
N SER A 244 12.39 1.30 -3.42
CA SER A 244 12.27 1.84 -2.07
C SER A 244 12.19 3.37 -2.13
N GLU A 245 11.56 4.01 -1.15
CA GLU A 245 11.49 5.48 -1.15
C GLU A 245 12.88 6.12 -1.15
N ALA A 246 13.86 5.56 -0.43
CA ALA A 246 15.23 6.04 -0.46
C ALA A 246 15.84 5.97 -1.88
N GLU A 247 15.64 4.86 -2.61
CA GLU A 247 16.12 4.72 -3.99
C GLU A 247 15.42 5.70 -4.95
N THR A 248 14.12 5.92 -4.79
CA THR A 248 13.39 6.92 -5.57
C THR A 248 14.03 8.30 -5.44
N TYR A 249 14.35 8.73 -4.22
CA TYR A 249 14.99 10.04 -3.99
C TYR A 249 16.42 10.09 -4.54
N VAL A 250 17.23 9.04 -4.30
CA VAL A 250 18.61 8.96 -4.80
C VAL A 250 18.65 9.01 -6.33
N ARG A 251 17.72 8.31 -7.00
CA ARG A 251 17.65 8.28 -8.48
C ARG A 251 17.09 9.57 -9.07
N SER A 252 16.13 10.20 -8.39
CA SER A 252 15.49 11.41 -8.90
C SER A 252 16.44 12.61 -8.88
N LYS A 253 17.33 12.74 -7.89
CA LYS A 253 18.25 13.88 -7.77
C LYS A 253 17.52 15.22 -7.91
N ASN A 254 17.66 15.89 -9.06
CA ASN A 254 17.08 17.21 -9.36
C ASN A 254 15.79 17.14 -10.20
N MET A 255 15.32 15.95 -10.58
CA MET A 255 14.05 15.76 -11.31
C MET A 255 12.95 15.27 -10.38
N THR A 256 11.71 15.35 -10.82
CA THR A 256 10.58 14.76 -10.09
C THR A 256 10.64 13.23 -10.16
N PRO A 257 10.08 12.51 -9.16
CA PRO A 257 9.96 11.05 -9.24
C PRO A 257 9.20 10.56 -10.48
N TYR A 258 8.28 11.37 -11.02
CA TYR A 258 7.59 11.05 -12.26
C TYR A 258 8.53 11.06 -13.46
N GLU A 259 9.33 12.12 -13.64
CA GLU A 259 10.32 12.22 -14.72
C GLU A 259 11.38 11.12 -14.64
N MET A 260 11.88 10.83 -13.43
CA MET A 260 12.78 9.71 -13.19
C MET A 260 12.12 8.39 -13.57
N GLY A 261 10.86 8.21 -13.18
CA GLY A 261 10.06 7.05 -13.54
C GLY A 261 9.96 6.90 -15.06
N GLN A 262 9.77 7.97 -15.83
CA GLN A 262 9.69 7.92 -17.30
C GLN A 262 11.04 7.66 -18.00
N ASN A 263 12.16 7.83 -17.32
CA ASN A 263 13.49 7.66 -17.90
C ASN A 263 13.95 6.17 -17.87
N PRO A 264 14.13 5.51 -19.03
CA PRO A 264 14.50 4.10 -19.08
C PRO A 264 15.96 3.82 -18.65
N GLN A 265 16.85 4.82 -18.69
CA GLN A 265 18.22 4.67 -18.19
C GLN A 265 18.29 4.68 -16.65
N LEU A 266 17.34 5.34 -16.00
CA LEU A 266 17.26 5.43 -14.53
C LEU A 266 16.33 4.39 -13.90
N TYR A 267 15.35 3.89 -14.68
CA TYR A 267 14.34 2.98 -14.18
C TYR A 267 13.95 1.86 -15.18
N ASP A 268 14.65 0.73 -15.07
CA ASP A 268 14.35 -0.52 -15.78
C ASP A 268 13.20 -1.29 -15.10
N ILE A 269 12.00 -0.74 -15.23
CA ILE A 269 10.80 -1.30 -14.58
C ILE A 269 10.53 -2.76 -14.95
N GLU A 270 10.84 -3.19 -16.17
CA GLU A 270 10.54 -4.55 -16.61
C GLU A 270 11.34 -5.59 -15.83
N ASN A 271 12.66 -5.39 -15.70
CA ASN A 271 13.50 -6.33 -14.97
C ASN A 271 13.30 -6.21 -13.45
N ILE A 272 13.02 -5.01 -12.95
CA ILE A 272 12.68 -4.79 -11.54
C ILE A 272 11.36 -5.50 -11.21
N LEU A 273 10.31 -5.36 -12.02
CA LEU A 273 9.03 -6.04 -11.82
C LEU A 273 9.18 -7.57 -11.89
N LYS A 274 9.95 -8.08 -12.86
CA LYS A 274 10.26 -9.52 -12.96
C LYS A 274 10.92 -10.05 -11.68
N MET A 275 11.88 -9.30 -11.11
CA MET A 275 12.52 -9.69 -9.85
C MET A 275 11.55 -9.56 -8.66
N ALA A 276 10.76 -8.49 -8.60
CA ALA A 276 9.80 -8.27 -7.51
C ALA A 276 8.70 -9.34 -7.47
N LEU A 277 8.14 -9.73 -8.61
CA LEU A 277 7.17 -10.83 -8.72
C LEU A 277 7.80 -12.16 -8.33
N PHE A 278 9.04 -12.40 -8.77
CA PHE A 278 9.76 -13.64 -8.43
C PHE A 278 10.09 -13.72 -6.92
N ALA A 279 10.58 -12.63 -6.35
CA ALA A 279 10.88 -12.49 -4.93
C ALA A 279 9.64 -12.73 -4.06
N SER A 280 8.53 -12.04 -4.39
CA SER A 280 7.27 -12.10 -3.64
C SER A 280 6.43 -13.34 -3.88
N SER A 281 6.76 -14.20 -4.85
CA SER A 281 6.01 -15.44 -5.12
C SER A 281 5.99 -16.45 -3.97
N GLY A 282 6.93 -16.36 -3.02
CA GLY A 282 7.05 -17.29 -1.90
C GLY A 282 7.46 -18.73 -2.29
N LYS A 283 7.59 -19.03 -3.59
CA LYS A 283 7.99 -20.36 -4.05
C LYS A 283 9.40 -20.70 -3.55
N PRO A 284 9.62 -21.88 -2.94
CA PRO A 284 10.92 -22.25 -2.38
C PRO A 284 12.00 -22.44 -3.46
N THR A 285 11.60 -22.56 -4.74
CA THR A 285 12.49 -22.76 -5.86
C THR A 285 13.17 -21.47 -6.34
N GLY A 286 14.33 -21.65 -6.97
CA GLY A 286 15.07 -20.57 -7.64
C GLY A 286 15.86 -19.63 -6.71
N GLN A 287 16.31 -20.15 -5.57
CA GLN A 287 17.27 -19.50 -4.67
C GLN A 287 18.49 -18.94 -5.43
N THR A 288 19.05 -19.71 -6.36
CA THR A 288 20.19 -19.30 -7.19
C THR A 288 19.94 -17.99 -7.95
N LYS A 289 18.70 -17.75 -8.39
CA LYS A 289 18.34 -16.51 -9.08
C LYS A 289 18.36 -15.31 -8.14
N LEU A 290 17.91 -15.47 -6.89
CA LEU A 290 17.99 -14.41 -5.87
C LEU A 290 19.44 -14.14 -5.49
N ILE A 291 20.24 -15.18 -5.26
CA ILE A 291 21.67 -15.05 -4.95
C ILE A 291 22.40 -14.27 -6.07
N LYS A 292 22.19 -14.63 -7.33
CA LYS A 292 22.73 -13.89 -8.48
C LYS A 292 22.21 -12.44 -8.51
N GLY A 293 20.94 -12.23 -8.15
CA GLY A 293 20.31 -10.92 -8.06
C GLY A 293 20.98 -9.97 -7.07
N LEU A 294 21.57 -10.48 -5.97
CA LEU A 294 22.32 -9.67 -5.00
C LEU A 294 23.58 -9.01 -5.57
N SER A 295 24.08 -9.45 -6.74
CA SER A 295 25.24 -8.84 -7.40
C SER A 295 24.85 -8.07 -8.67
N ASN A 296 23.56 -7.81 -8.88
CA ASN A 296 23.10 -7.05 -10.05
C ASN A 296 23.56 -5.58 -9.98
N LYS A 297 23.83 -4.96 -11.13
CA LYS A 297 24.20 -3.53 -11.22
C LYS A 297 23.11 -2.60 -10.68
N ASP A 298 21.84 -2.95 -10.84
CA ASP A 298 20.69 -2.16 -10.39
C ASP A 298 20.35 -2.47 -8.92
N SER A 299 20.36 -1.44 -8.08
CA SER A 299 20.07 -1.52 -6.64
C SER A 299 18.66 -2.03 -6.32
N ALA A 300 17.66 -1.77 -7.17
CA ALA A 300 16.30 -2.26 -6.97
C ALA A 300 16.20 -3.76 -7.21
N ILE A 301 16.96 -4.30 -8.17
CA ILE A 301 17.05 -5.75 -8.37
C ILE A 301 17.74 -6.40 -7.15
N ARG A 302 18.82 -5.80 -6.63
CA ARG A 302 19.48 -6.27 -5.40
C ARG A 302 18.53 -6.22 -4.19
N TYR A 303 17.76 -5.15 -4.06
CA TYR A 303 16.77 -4.98 -3.00
C TYR A 303 15.71 -6.09 -3.05
N TRP A 304 15.10 -6.33 -4.21
CA TRP A 304 14.11 -7.40 -4.35
C TRP A 304 14.71 -8.80 -4.21
N ALA A 305 15.97 -9.00 -4.60
CA ALA A 305 16.68 -10.24 -4.35
C ALA A 305 16.87 -10.52 -2.85
N ALA A 306 17.37 -9.54 -2.09
CA ALA A 306 17.50 -9.64 -0.63
C ALA A 306 16.14 -9.87 0.03
N MET A 307 15.12 -9.14 -0.41
CA MET A 307 13.75 -9.25 0.06
C MET A 307 13.15 -10.64 -0.20
N GLY A 308 13.40 -11.21 -1.38
CA GLY A 308 12.98 -12.56 -1.73
C GLY A 308 13.64 -13.64 -0.87
N ILE A 309 14.90 -13.43 -0.47
CA ILE A 309 15.62 -14.32 0.44
C ILE A 309 15.02 -14.23 1.85
N LEU A 310 14.79 -13.00 2.35
CA LEU A 310 14.12 -12.75 3.62
C LEU A 310 12.74 -13.45 3.69
N MET A 311 11.92 -13.31 2.64
CA MET A 311 10.58 -13.89 2.54
C MET A 311 10.55 -15.42 2.61
N ARG A 312 11.60 -16.09 2.13
CA ARG A 312 11.72 -17.56 2.14
C ARG A 312 12.26 -18.10 3.47
N GLY A 313 12.57 -17.20 4.41
CA GLY A 313 12.91 -17.56 5.78
C GLY A 313 14.27 -18.22 5.95
N LYS A 314 14.42 -18.94 7.08
CA LYS A 314 15.70 -19.47 7.54
C LYS A 314 16.48 -20.29 6.51
N PRO A 315 15.88 -21.25 5.77
CA PRO A 315 16.64 -22.05 4.82
C PRO A 315 17.31 -21.20 3.73
N ALA A 316 16.56 -20.24 3.18
CA ALA A 316 17.07 -19.33 2.15
C ALA A 316 18.15 -18.38 2.69
N VAL A 317 17.94 -17.81 3.87
CA VAL A 317 18.93 -16.91 4.49
C VAL A 317 20.24 -17.65 4.78
N MET A 318 20.17 -18.84 5.36
CA MET A 318 21.38 -19.61 5.67
C MET A 318 22.13 -20.03 4.40
N ALA A 319 21.41 -20.42 3.35
CA ALA A 319 21.99 -20.76 2.05
C ALA A 319 22.62 -19.56 1.31
N SER A 320 22.26 -18.33 1.68
CA SER A 320 22.76 -17.09 1.06
C SER A 320 23.52 -16.21 2.04
N ARG A 321 23.94 -16.77 3.18
CA ARG A 321 24.54 -16.02 4.29
C ARG A 321 25.77 -15.24 3.85
N LYS A 322 26.64 -15.84 3.01
CA LYS A 322 27.85 -15.19 2.49
C LYS A 322 27.53 -13.95 1.67
N GLU A 323 26.56 -14.05 0.76
CA GLU A 323 26.17 -12.94 -0.12
C GLU A 323 25.40 -11.86 0.64
N LEU A 324 24.58 -12.24 1.64
CA LEU A 324 23.92 -11.29 2.52
C LEU A 324 24.92 -10.51 3.38
N HIS A 325 26.00 -11.14 3.87
CA HIS A 325 27.09 -10.44 4.56
C HIS A 325 27.78 -9.42 3.66
N ARG A 326 28.02 -9.75 2.38
CA ARG A 326 28.51 -8.78 1.41
C ARG A 326 27.54 -7.61 1.24
N ALA A 327 26.23 -7.90 1.19
CA ALA A 327 25.18 -6.91 1.03
C ALA A 327 25.01 -5.97 2.25
N LEU A 328 25.56 -6.29 3.43
CA LEU A 328 25.65 -5.34 4.56
C LEU A 328 26.52 -4.11 4.24
N ASN A 329 27.37 -4.20 3.22
CA ASN A 329 28.21 -3.11 2.73
C ASN A 329 27.76 -2.60 1.35
N ASP A 330 26.52 -2.87 0.93
CA ASP A 330 25.99 -2.42 -0.37
C ASP A 330 25.95 -0.88 -0.47
N SER A 331 26.16 -0.34 -1.67
CA SER A 331 26.05 1.11 -1.92
C SER A 331 24.63 1.64 -1.68
N SER A 332 23.61 0.80 -1.84
CA SER A 332 22.23 1.09 -1.47
C SER A 332 21.98 0.79 0.01
N LYS A 333 21.66 1.84 0.76
CA LYS A 333 21.24 1.72 2.16
C LYS A 333 19.95 0.89 2.31
N SER A 334 19.10 0.85 1.29
CA SER A 334 17.90 -0.01 1.30
C SER A 334 18.24 -1.49 1.19
N VAL A 335 19.24 -1.84 0.37
CA VAL A 335 19.73 -3.23 0.30
C VAL A 335 20.35 -3.65 1.63
N ARG A 336 21.15 -2.76 2.25
CA ARG A 336 21.74 -2.99 3.58
C ARG A 336 20.68 -3.27 4.65
N CYS A 337 19.61 -2.47 4.72
CA CYS A 337 18.51 -2.71 5.66
C CYS A 337 17.90 -4.11 5.52
N ILE A 338 17.59 -4.54 4.29
CA ILE A 338 16.93 -5.84 4.06
C ILE A 338 17.89 -7.01 4.29
N ALA A 339 19.18 -6.86 3.92
CA ALA A 339 20.19 -7.85 4.22
C ALA A 339 20.38 -8.04 5.74
N ALA A 340 20.43 -6.94 6.48
CA ALA A 340 20.49 -6.95 7.94
C ALA A 340 19.22 -7.51 8.57
N GLU A 341 18.03 -7.22 8.03
CA GLU A 341 16.79 -7.83 8.52
C GLU A 341 16.81 -9.35 8.33
N ALA A 342 17.23 -9.83 7.16
CA ALA A 342 17.32 -11.26 6.86
C ALA A 342 18.27 -11.99 7.81
N LEU A 343 19.51 -11.50 7.93
CA LEU A 343 20.54 -12.03 8.81
C LEU A 343 20.15 -11.93 10.29
N GLY A 344 19.61 -10.79 10.71
CA GLY A 344 19.15 -10.58 12.09
C GLY A 344 17.99 -11.49 12.47
N LYS A 345 17.07 -11.77 11.55
CA LYS A 345 15.92 -12.64 11.81
C LYS A 345 16.31 -14.11 11.86
N TYR A 346 17.18 -14.58 10.95
CA TYR A 346 17.37 -16.01 10.73
C TYR A 346 18.82 -16.52 10.81
N GLY A 347 19.81 -15.64 10.91
CA GLY A 347 21.23 -15.99 11.00
C GLY A 347 21.68 -16.47 12.37
N THR A 348 23.00 -16.62 12.51
CA THR A 348 23.70 -17.00 13.75
C THR A 348 23.71 -15.84 14.77
N PRO A 349 24.08 -16.06 16.04
CA PRO A 349 24.22 -14.96 17.00
C PRO A 349 25.17 -13.84 16.52
N ALA A 350 26.26 -14.17 15.83
CA ALA A 350 27.16 -13.17 15.25
C ALA A 350 26.47 -12.37 14.14
N ASP A 351 25.63 -13.01 13.32
CA ASP A 351 24.84 -12.33 12.29
C ASP A 351 23.84 -11.35 12.91
N VAL A 352 23.22 -11.74 14.03
CA VAL A 352 22.30 -10.88 14.77
C VAL A 352 23.02 -9.64 15.27
N THR A 353 24.18 -9.79 15.92
CA THR A 353 24.96 -8.64 16.41
C THR A 353 25.36 -7.71 15.28
N ALA A 354 25.90 -8.25 14.17
CA ALA A 354 26.26 -7.45 13.00
C ALA A 354 25.06 -6.70 12.40
N SER A 355 23.92 -7.38 12.30
CA SER A 355 22.69 -6.80 11.73
C SER A 355 22.14 -5.68 12.60
N VAL A 356 22.10 -5.88 13.92
CA VAL A 356 21.61 -4.88 14.87
C VAL A 356 22.50 -3.64 14.87
N ASN A 357 23.82 -3.81 14.85
CA ASN A 357 24.79 -2.70 14.77
C ASN A 357 24.66 -1.91 13.46
N GLU A 358 24.43 -2.60 12.34
CA GLU A 358 24.23 -1.96 11.05
C GLU A 358 22.90 -1.20 11.01
N LEU A 359 21.81 -1.81 11.49
CA LEU A 359 20.49 -1.19 11.49
C LEU A 359 20.39 0.02 12.43
N ILE A 360 21.05 0.00 13.60
CA ILE A 360 21.04 1.17 14.49
C ILE A 360 21.75 2.37 13.87
N LYS A 361 22.88 2.13 13.17
CA LYS A 361 23.56 3.16 12.38
C LYS A 361 22.67 3.72 11.28
N LEU A 362 21.99 2.85 10.54
CA LEU A 362 21.06 3.28 9.48
C LEU A 362 19.80 3.97 10.01
N SER A 363 19.51 3.88 11.32
CA SER A 363 18.34 4.46 11.97
C SER A 363 18.51 5.94 12.36
N ASP A 364 19.71 6.51 12.19
CA ASP A 364 19.93 7.93 12.49
C ASP A 364 19.22 8.83 11.46
N LEU A 365 18.17 9.54 11.90
CA LEU A 365 17.39 10.43 11.07
C LEU A 365 18.22 11.59 10.48
N ASN A 366 19.16 12.13 11.25
CA ASN A 366 19.92 13.32 10.86
C ASN A 366 21.00 12.96 9.84
N GLU A 367 21.66 11.82 10.01
CA GLU A 367 22.71 11.37 9.08
C GLU A 367 22.15 10.68 7.84
N GLN A 368 21.09 9.87 7.99
CA GLN A 368 20.63 8.96 6.93
C GLN A 368 19.40 9.48 6.19
N GLY A 369 18.69 10.45 6.77
CA GLY A 369 17.44 10.97 6.26
C GLY A 369 16.24 10.05 6.55
N LEU A 370 15.03 10.61 6.39
CA LEU A 370 13.78 9.99 6.82
C LEU A 370 13.59 8.56 6.29
N TYR A 371 13.74 8.34 4.99
CA TYR A 371 13.33 7.08 4.36
C TYR A 371 14.23 5.90 4.74
N VAL A 372 15.54 6.15 4.87
CA VAL A 372 16.51 5.13 5.31
C VAL A 372 16.29 4.82 6.78
N ALA A 373 16.23 5.85 7.63
CA ALA A 373 16.03 5.68 9.07
C ALA A 373 14.72 4.94 9.37
N MET A 374 13.64 5.30 8.68
CA MET A 374 12.34 4.64 8.82
C MET A 374 12.37 3.18 8.35
N LEU A 375 13.07 2.86 7.26
CA LEU A 375 13.22 1.48 6.80
C LEU A 375 14.02 0.64 7.80
N ALA A 376 15.14 1.18 8.29
CA ALA A 376 16.00 0.51 9.28
C ALA A 376 15.26 0.25 10.61
N LEU A 377 14.50 1.23 11.12
CA LEU A 377 13.67 1.06 12.31
C LEU A 377 12.56 0.02 12.12
N ASN A 378 11.94 -0.03 10.93
CA ASN A 378 10.98 -1.10 10.63
C ASN A 378 11.66 -2.47 10.67
N SER A 379 12.87 -2.60 10.13
CA SER A 379 13.65 -3.84 10.21
C SER A 379 14.01 -4.19 11.66
N LEU A 380 14.46 -3.24 12.48
CA LEU A 380 14.69 -3.46 13.93
C LEU A 380 13.45 -3.99 14.65
N ASP A 381 12.26 -3.43 14.37
CA ASP A 381 11.01 -3.94 14.96
C ASP A 381 10.75 -5.41 14.59
N GLN A 382 11.09 -5.82 13.35
CA GLN A 382 10.94 -7.22 12.91
C GLN A 382 11.88 -8.20 13.63
N LEU A 383 13.00 -7.72 14.19
CA LEU A 383 13.95 -8.53 14.95
C LEU A 383 13.43 -8.84 16.38
N GLY A 384 12.41 -8.12 16.86
CA GLY A 384 11.78 -8.36 18.15
C GLY A 384 12.78 -8.31 19.31
N ASN A 385 12.79 -9.34 20.18
CA ASN A 385 13.67 -9.38 21.37
C ASN A 385 15.17 -9.31 21.05
N LYS A 386 15.58 -9.63 19.81
CA LYS A 386 16.98 -9.58 19.39
C LYS A 386 17.54 -8.14 19.37
N THR A 387 16.69 -7.12 19.40
CA THR A 387 17.12 -5.71 19.49
C THR A 387 17.31 -5.21 20.92
N ARG A 388 16.95 -6.01 21.93
CA ARG A 388 17.09 -5.64 23.35
C ARG A 388 18.50 -5.14 23.72
N PRO A 389 19.62 -5.72 23.23
CA PRO A 389 20.96 -5.25 23.57
C PRO A 389 21.26 -3.79 23.18
N ILE A 390 20.52 -3.24 22.21
CA ILE A 390 20.67 -1.84 21.75
C ILE A 390 19.51 -0.94 22.17
N ARG A 391 18.68 -1.37 23.12
CA ARG A 391 17.48 -0.64 23.58
C ARG A 391 17.79 0.82 23.93
N ASP A 392 18.88 1.07 24.67
CA ASP A 392 19.26 2.43 25.06
C ASP A 392 19.83 3.26 23.90
N GLN A 393 20.42 2.61 22.89
CA GLN A 393 20.84 3.29 21.67
C GLN A 393 19.61 3.73 20.85
N ILE A 394 18.60 2.87 20.73
CA ILE A 394 17.32 3.20 20.08
C ILE A 394 16.66 4.40 20.76
N ALA A 395 16.65 4.44 22.09
CA ALA A 395 16.08 5.55 22.86
C ALA A 395 16.78 6.90 22.61
N LYS A 396 18.08 6.87 22.28
CA LYS A 396 18.92 8.05 22.02
C LYS A 396 18.90 8.53 20.57
N LEU A 397 18.28 7.80 19.65
CA LEU A 397 18.20 8.20 18.24
C LEU A 397 17.52 9.57 18.07
N PRO A 398 17.95 10.39 17.10
CA PRO A 398 17.26 11.64 16.79
C PRO A 398 15.86 11.36 16.22
N GLN A 399 14.83 11.73 16.97
CA GLN A 399 13.43 11.43 16.62
C GLN A 399 12.71 12.57 15.90
N HIS A 400 13.36 13.75 15.84
CA HIS A 400 12.80 14.96 15.25
C HIS A 400 13.85 15.66 14.39
N ASN A 401 13.43 16.07 13.19
CA ASN A 401 14.24 16.91 12.31
C ASN A 401 13.32 17.90 11.58
N LYS A 402 13.64 19.20 11.68
CA LYS A 402 12.80 20.28 11.10
C LYS A 402 12.80 20.27 9.57
N SER A 403 13.85 19.73 8.93
CA SER A 403 13.94 19.62 7.46
C SER A 403 12.95 18.60 6.89
N VAL A 404 12.49 17.64 7.71
CA VAL A 404 11.46 16.68 7.31
C VAL A 404 10.11 17.39 7.17
N ASN A 405 9.37 17.05 6.11
CA ASN A 405 8.02 17.55 5.89
C ASN A 405 7.15 17.38 7.14
N ARG A 406 6.41 18.43 7.52
CA ARG A 406 5.58 18.48 8.74
C ARG A 406 4.69 17.23 8.92
N ARG A 407 4.11 16.70 7.84
CA ARG A 407 3.23 15.53 7.89
C ARG A 407 3.94 14.25 8.33
N MET A 408 5.26 14.16 8.14
CA MET A 408 6.06 12.96 8.39
C MET A 408 6.98 13.05 9.62
N ARG A 409 7.07 14.23 10.26
CA ARG A 409 7.99 14.46 11.40
C ARG A 409 7.78 13.55 12.61
N SER A 410 6.59 12.96 12.74
CA SER A 410 6.27 12.08 13.86
C SER A 410 6.60 10.61 13.61
N TYR A 411 6.93 10.21 12.37
CA TYR A 411 7.03 8.79 12.01
C TYR A 411 8.19 8.07 12.70
N ILE A 412 9.37 8.69 12.77
CA ILE A 412 10.51 8.13 13.49
C ILE A 412 10.19 7.96 14.98
N ASN A 413 9.66 9.01 15.61
CA ASN A 413 9.25 8.97 17.01
C ASN A 413 8.23 7.84 17.29
N ARG A 414 7.20 7.68 16.46
CA ARG A 414 6.21 6.60 16.61
C ARG A 414 6.84 5.22 16.53
N LEU A 415 7.80 5.00 15.62
CA LEU A 415 8.53 3.73 15.52
C LEU A 415 9.39 3.49 16.77
N VAL A 416 10.15 4.48 17.22
CA VAL A 416 11.00 4.38 18.41
C VAL A 416 10.15 4.05 19.65
N VAL A 417 9.07 4.81 19.89
CA VAL A 417 8.14 4.57 21.00
C VAL A 417 7.55 3.16 20.94
N HIS A 418 7.10 2.73 19.76
CA HIS A 418 6.55 1.39 19.59
C HIS A 418 7.57 0.29 19.88
N ILE A 419 8.79 0.39 19.34
CA ILE A 419 9.85 -0.61 19.56
C ILE A 419 10.19 -0.70 21.06
N LEU A 420 10.41 0.44 21.71
CA LEU A 420 10.74 0.49 23.15
C LEU A 420 9.61 -0.10 24.01
N SER A 421 8.35 0.24 23.73
CA SER A 421 7.21 -0.32 24.48
C SER A 421 7.12 -1.84 24.40
N LYS A 422 7.47 -2.46 23.26
CA LYS A 422 7.50 -3.92 23.11
C LYS A 422 8.67 -4.55 23.87
N LEU A 423 9.82 -3.88 23.94
CA LEU A 423 10.97 -4.35 24.69
C LEU A 423 10.72 -4.28 26.20
N ASP A 424 10.04 -3.22 26.66
CA ASP A 424 9.76 -2.96 28.07
C ASP A 424 8.56 -3.80 28.58
N ALA A 425 7.51 -4.03 27.78
CA ALA A 425 6.34 -4.82 28.18
C ALA A 425 6.68 -6.29 28.53
N LYS A 426 7.71 -6.86 27.88
CA LYS A 426 8.16 -8.23 28.17
C LYS A 426 9.06 -8.36 29.39
N GLN A 427 9.37 -7.27 30.08
CA GLN A 427 10.06 -7.28 31.37
C GLN A 427 9.11 -7.60 32.53
N LYS A 428 7.79 -7.58 32.29
CA LYS A 428 6.72 -7.77 33.30
C LYS A 428 6.06 -9.17 33.27
N SER A 429 6.63 -10.14 32.57
CA SER A 429 6.22 -11.54 32.74
C SER A 429 7.08 -12.15 33.85
N PRO A 430 6.48 -12.57 34.97
CA PRO A 430 7.21 -13.21 36.07
C PRO A 430 7.90 -14.50 35.63
#